data_AF-A0A7W1N5X4-F1
#
_entry.id   AF-A0A7W1N5X4-F1
#
_cell.length_a   1.000
_cell.length_b   1.000
_cell.length_c   1.000
_cell.angle_alpha   90.00
_cell.angle_beta   90.00
_cell.angle_gamma   90.00
#
_symmetry.space_group_name_H-M   'P 1'
#
loop_
_entity.id
_entity.type
_entity.pdbx_description
1 polymer ?
#
loop_
_entity_poly.entity_id
_entity_poly.type
_entity_poly.pdbx_seq_one_letter_code
_entity_poly.pdbx_strand_id
1 'polypeptide(L)' 'MTAEDSLNNAEHLLARLESARAQLDATQDPDKAIEILQELADLAREVEGELQRAKRAAETEAVSPPSADAAES' A
#
# COMPACT_ATOMS: atom_id res chain seq x y z
N MET A 1 -11.56 -0.69 7.70
CA MET A 1 -10.46 -0.28 6.80
C MET A 1 -11.10 -0.06 5.45
N THR A 2 -11.18 1.19 5.02
CA THR A 2 -11.81 1.61 3.76
C THR A 2 -10.82 1.47 2.60
N ALA A 3 -11.31 1.64 1.37
CA ALA A 3 -10.41 1.75 0.22
C ALA A 3 -9.41 2.91 0.38
N GLU A 4 -9.86 4.04 0.92
CA GLU A 4 -9.05 5.24 1.17
C GLU A 4 -7.96 4.99 2.23
N ASP A 5 -8.27 4.31 3.33
CA ASP A 5 -7.28 3.95 4.36
C ASP A 5 -6.12 3.13 3.77
N SER A 6 -6.44 2.13 2.94
CA SER A 6 -5.44 1.29 2.29
C SER A 6 -4.61 2.06 1.25
N LEU A 7 -5.22 3.00 0.52
CA LEU A 7 -4.48 3.86 -0.42
C LEU A 7 -3.51 4.78 0.32
N ASN A 8 -3.94 5.43 1.41
CA ASN A 8 -3.07 6.26 2.23
C ASN A 8 -1.88 5.45 2.79
N ASN A 9 -2.12 4.22 3.26
CA ASN A 9 -1.04 3.33 3.70
C ASN A 9 -0.08 2.97 2.55
N ALA A 10 -0.60 2.69 1.35
CA ALA A 10 0.22 2.42 0.18
C ALA A 10 1.12 3.63 -0.19
N GLU A 11 0.60 4.85 -0.11
CA GLU A 11 1.37 6.08 -0.35
C GLU A 11 2.51 6.26 0.66
N HIS A 12 2.26 6.00 1.94
CA HIS A 12 3.31 6.01 2.97
C HIS A 12 4.39 4.96 2.71
N LEU A 13 4.01 3.76 2.28
CA LEU A 13 4.95 2.69 1.93
C LEU A 13 5.76 3.05 0.68
N LEU A 14 5.14 3.67 -0.32
CA LEU A 14 5.84 4.16 -1.52
C LEU A 14 6.86 5.24 -1.20
N ALA A 15 6.55 6.16 -0.27
CA ALA A 15 7.52 7.16 0.18
C ALA A 15 8.74 6.51 0.87
N ARG A 16 8.53 5.45 1.65
CA ARG A 16 9.61 4.65 2.25
C ARG A 16 10.42 3.91 1.19
N LEU A 17 9.76 3.32 0.20
CA LEU A 17 10.39 2.63 -0.92
C LEU A 17 11.32 3.57 -1.71
N GLU A 18 10.87 4.80 -2.00
CA GLU A 18 11.69 5.80 -2.69
C GLU A 18 12.90 6.22 -1.84
N SER A 19 12.73 6.38 -0.53
CA SER A 19 13.86 6.66 0.37
C SER A 19 14.90 5.53 0.37
N ALA A 20 14.45 4.26 0.45
CA ALA A 20 15.35 3.10 0.36
C ALA A 20 16.04 3.01 -1.00
N ARG A 21 15.33 3.35 -2.10
CA ARG A 21 15.91 3.40 -3.45
C ARG A 21 17.02 4.46 -3.54
N ALA A 22 16.79 5.65 -2.99
CA ALA A 22 17.80 6.71 -2.94
C ALA A 22 19.03 6.30 -2.10
N GLN A 23 18.83 5.58 -1.00
CA GLN A 23 19.93 5.01 -0.20
C GLN A 23 20.73 3.97 -0.99
N LEU A 24 20.05 3.08 -1.73
CA LEU A 24 20.72 2.12 -2.60
C LEU A 24 21.58 2.82 -3.65
N ASP A 25 21.04 3.84 -4.33
CA ASP A 25 21.73 4.60 -5.36
C ASP A 25 23.02 5.28 -4.82
N ALA A 26 23.06 5.62 -3.53
CA ALA A 26 24.22 6.21 -2.87
C ALA A 26 25.19 5.20 -2.23
N THR A 27 24.82 3.91 -2.19
CA THR A 27 25.57 2.88 -1.47
C THR A 27 26.69 2.31 -2.34
N GLN A 28 27.90 2.24 -1.78
CA GLN A 28 29.08 1.64 -2.43
C GLN A 28 29.54 0.33 -1.77
N ASP A 29 28.96 -0.01 -0.62
CA ASP A 29 29.21 -1.26 0.10
C ASP A 29 28.29 -2.36 -0.44
N PRO A 30 28.83 -3.45 -1.02
CA PRO A 30 28.03 -4.55 -1.56
C PRO A 30 27.13 -5.24 -0.53
N ASP A 31 27.62 -5.43 0.70
CA ASP A 31 26.84 -6.11 1.74
C ASP A 31 25.66 -5.22 2.16
N LYS A 32 25.91 -3.91 2.28
CA LYS A 32 24.84 -2.95 2.57
C LYS A 32 23.83 -2.84 1.43
N ALA A 33 24.28 -2.90 0.18
CA ALA A 33 23.39 -2.90 -0.98
C ALA A 33 22.44 -4.11 -0.98
N ILE A 34 22.92 -5.29 -0.58
CA ILE A 34 22.09 -6.50 -0.44
C ILE A 34 21.01 -6.30 0.63
N GLU A 35 21.35 -5.74 1.78
CA GLU A 35 20.36 -5.43 2.83
C GLU A 35 19.28 -4.47 2.32
N ILE A 36 19.67 -3.39 1.64
CA ILE A 36 18.71 -2.40 1.12
C ILE A 36 17.82 -3.03 0.04
N LEU A 37 18.37 -3.89 -0.82
CA LEU A 37 17.59 -4.63 -1.81
C LEU A 37 16.55 -5.56 -1.17
N GLN A 38 16.86 -6.17 -0.03
CA GLN A 38 15.90 -6.97 0.75
C GLN A 38 14.78 -6.09 1.31
N GLU A 39 15.11 -4.95 1.91
CA GLU A 39 14.13 -3.97 2.40
C GLU A 39 13.22 -3.48 1.26
N LEU A 40 13.78 -3.16 0.09
CA LEU A 40 13.01 -2.77 -1.09
C LEU A 40 12.04 -3.87 -1.53
N ALA A 41 12.45 -5.14 -1.48
CA ALA A 41 11.59 -6.27 -1.83
C ALA A 41 10.47 -6.49 -0.80
N ASP A 42 10.71 -6.26 0.49
CA ASP A 42 9.70 -6.29 1.54
C ASP A 42 8.68 -5.15 1.35
N LEU A 43 9.17 -3.91 1.18
CA LEU A 43 8.32 -2.73 0.94
C LEU A 43 7.44 -2.91 -0.30
N ALA A 44 7.98 -3.45 -1.40
CA ALA A 44 7.22 -3.71 -2.61
C ALA A 44 6.07 -4.71 -2.36
N ARG A 45 6.30 -5.77 -1.58
CA ARG A 45 5.27 -6.74 -1.18
C ARG A 45 4.20 -6.10 -0.30
N GLU A 46 4.58 -5.23 0.62
CA GLU A 46 3.64 -4.51 1.48
C GLU A 46 2.75 -3.55 0.66
N VAL A 47 3.34 -2.79 -0.29
CA VAL A 47 2.61 -1.92 -1.21
C VAL A 47 1.59 -2.74 -2.01
N GLU A 48 2.00 -3.84 -2.63
CA GLU A 48 1.08 -4.73 -3.35
C GLU A 48 -0.07 -5.19 -2.45
N GLY A 49 0.24 -5.57 -1.20
CA GLY A 49 -0.75 -5.97 -0.21
C GLY A 49 -1.80 -4.90 0.06
N GLU A 50 -1.40 -3.63 0.24
CA GLU A 50 -2.33 -2.51 0.43
C GLU A 50 -3.16 -2.24 -0.82
N LEU A 51 -2.55 -2.26 -2.01
CA LEU A 51 -3.28 -2.04 -3.26
C LEU A 51 -4.35 -3.11 -3.50
N GLN A 52 -4.04 -4.38 -3.18
CA GLN A 52 -5.01 -5.47 -3.26
C GLN A 52 -6.14 -5.33 -2.22
N ARG A 53 -5.85 -4.77 -1.04
CA ARG A 53 -6.87 -4.46 -0.02
C ARG A 53 -7.77 -3.32 -0.49
N ALA A 54 -7.19 -2.22 -0.98
CA ALA A 54 -7.92 -1.07 -1.52
C ALA A 54 -8.87 -1.49 -2.64
N LYS A 55 -8.40 -2.33 -3.57
CA LYS A 55 -9.23 -2.89 -4.65
C LYS A 55 -10.44 -3.65 -4.11
N ARG A 56 -10.23 -4.59 -3.18
CA ARG A 56 -11.32 -5.39 -2.58
C ARG A 56 -12.30 -4.54 -1.78
N ALA A 57 -11.80 -3.52 -1.07
CA ALA A 57 -12.64 -2.59 -0.32
C ALA A 57 -13.52 -1.76 -1.25
N ALA A 58 -12.95 -1.20 -2.33
CA ALA A 58 -13.69 -0.44 -3.33
C ALA A 58 -14.76 -1.29 -4.04
N GLU A 59 -14.45 -2.55 -4.37
CA GLU A 59 -15.43 -3.49 -4.91
C GLU A 59 -16.59 -3.76 -3.93
N THR A 60 -16.30 -3.86 -2.63
CA THR A 60 -17.32 -4.09 -1.58
C THR A 60 -18.18 -2.85 -1.34
N GLU A 61 -17.57 -1.67 -1.32
CA GLU A 61 -18.25 -0.37 -1.17
C GLU A 61 -19.17 -0.10 -2.38
N ALA A 62 -18.75 -0.44 -3.60
CA ALA A 62 -19.55 -0.27 -4.81
C ALA A 62 -20.77 -1.20 -4.88
N VAL A 63 -20.73 -2.35 -4.21
CA VAL A 63 -21.80 -3.37 -4.24
C VAL A 63 -22.81 -3.18 -3.10
N SER A 64 -22.51 -2.37 -2.08
CA SER A 64 -23.43 -2.06 -0.98
C SER A 64 -24.36 -0.92 -1.39
N PRO A 65 -25.65 -1.15 -1.70
CA PRO A 65 -26.57 -0.05 -1.99
C PRO A 65 -26.75 0.85 -0.76
N PRO A 66 -27.02 2.16 -0.94
CA PRO A 66 -27.44 3.00 0.17
C PRO A 66 -28.69 2.39 0.79
N SER A 67 -28.67 2.25 2.11
CA SER A 67 -29.67 1.57 2.93
C SER A 67 -31.10 1.82 2.44
N ALA A 68 -31.80 0.75 2.09
CA ALA A 68 -33.25 0.74 1.93
C ALA A 68 -33.94 0.86 3.31
N ASP A 69 -33.65 1.94 4.04
CA ASP A 69 -34.19 2.21 5.38
C ASP A 69 -34.72 3.66 5.49
N ALA A 70 -35.27 4.17 4.39
CA ALA A 70 -36.03 5.43 4.35
C ALA A 70 -37.46 5.22 3.82
N ALA A 71 -37.93 3.99 3.80
CA ALA A 71 -39.27 3.64 3.33
C ALA A 71 -39.87 2.53 4.19
N GLU A 72 -40.21 2.83 5.45
CA GLU A 72 -41.40 2.33 6.17
C GLU A 72 -41.34 2.73 7.65
N SER A 73 -42.00 3.83 8.01
CA SER A 73 -42.90 4.03 9.18
C SER A 73 -43.09 5.50 9.51
#